data_AF-A0A2V6D347-F1
#
_entry.id   AF-A0A2V6D347-F1
#
_cell.length_a   1.000
_cell.length_b   1.000
_cell.length_c   1.000
_cell.angle_alpha   90.00
_cell.angle_beta   90.00
_cell.angle_gamma   90.00
#
_symmetry.space_group_name_H-M   'P 1'
#
loop_
_entity.id
_entity.type
_entity.pdbx_description
1 polymer ?
#
loop_
_entity_poly.entity_id
_entity_poly.type
_entity_poly.pdbx_seq_one_letter_code
_entity_poly.pdbx_strand_id
1 'polypeptide(L)'
;MTGGRWLRIILGLVAANIVGVAFCFAFVLLFQFPDRVGLPSRAQQWFYGFAIMAIWPSLVLVPMAMGTAAAYFWRGISLSLWEYLLWWIVTSLISPFGAYFVFKEGAVCLLIGFPILFVCGFAGVLLGRLLFKAKTATINLSVLPVLLIATLAEGKMRQDQRHVVEDRILIKAPASEVWNYVVSFPSIDIAPNYWLNAVGLPSPLATTCQGAFVGAAR
;
A
#
# COMPACT_ATOMS: atom_id res chain seq x y z
N MET A 1 -3.30 -38.98 -3.80
CA MET A 1 -2.88 -37.72 -3.14
C MET A 1 -3.30 -37.78 -1.68
N THR A 2 -2.39 -37.67 -0.72
CA THR A 2 -2.67 -37.86 0.71
C THR A 2 -3.32 -36.62 1.33
N GLY A 3 -4.28 -36.78 2.25
CA GLY A 3 -5.00 -35.66 2.88
C GLY A 3 -4.09 -34.62 3.56
N GLY A 4 -2.94 -35.06 4.10
CA GLY A 4 -1.93 -34.16 4.67
C GLY A 4 -1.28 -33.19 3.68
N ARG A 5 -1.25 -33.53 2.38
CA ARG A 5 -0.74 -32.63 1.33
C ARG A 5 -1.70 -31.47 1.09
N TRP A 6 -3.00 -31.75 1.02
CA TRP A 6 -4.04 -30.73 0.84
C TRP A 6 -4.13 -29.79 2.05
N LEU A 7 -4.03 -30.32 3.26
CA LEU A 7 -4.04 -29.52 4.49
C LEU A 7 -2.94 -28.45 4.49
N ARG A 8 -1.70 -28.83 4.12
CA ARG A 8 -0.57 -27.89 4.08
C ARG A 8 -0.69 -26.86 2.96
N ILE A 9 -1.28 -27.23 1.82
CA ILE A 9 -1.58 -26.29 0.74
C ILE A 9 -2.55 -25.23 1.26
N ILE A 10 -3.70 -25.65 1.81
CA ILE A 10 -4.74 -24.76 2.34
C ILE A 10 -4.18 -23.87 3.46
N LEU A 11 -3.39 -24.44 4.38
CA LEU A 11 -2.73 -23.66 5.45
C LEU A 11 -1.83 -22.57 4.88
N GLY A 12 -1.08 -22.83 3.80
CA GLY A 12 -0.27 -21.81 3.13
C GLY A 12 -1.10 -20.69 2.51
N LEU A 13 -2.21 -21.03 1.84
CA LEU A 13 -3.14 -20.05 1.27
C LEU A 13 -3.73 -19.15 2.35
N VAL A 14 -4.21 -19.76 3.44
CA VAL A 14 -4.82 -19.07 4.57
C VAL A 14 -3.80 -18.19 5.29
N ALA A 15 -2.61 -18.73 5.58
CA ALA A 15 -1.56 -17.98 6.27
C ALA A 15 -1.12 -16.74 5.50
N ALA A 16 -0.94 -16.85 4.17
CA ALA A 16 -0.56 -15.70 3.34
C ALA A 16 -1.60 -14.58 3.41
N ASN A 17 -2.89 -14.91 3.29
CA ASN A 17 -3.96 -13.91 3.34
C ASN A 17 -4.14 -13.34 4.78
N ILE A 18 -3.99 -14.17 5.82
CA ILE A 18 -4.01 -13.71 7.21
C ILE A 18 -2.87 -12.72 7.48
N VAL A 19 -1.67 -12.98 6.98
CA VAL A 19 -0.53 -12.05 7.10
C VAL A 19 -0.90 -10.70 6.48
N GLY A 20 -1.47 -10.69 5.26
CA GLY A 20 -1.94 -9.47 4.62
C GLY A 20 -2.97 -8.71 5.46
N VAL A 21 -4.01 -9.39 5.93
CA VAL A 21 -5.07 -8.79 6.77
C VAL A 21 -4.49 -8.27 8.10
N ALA A 22 -3.60 -9.01 8.73
CA ALA A 22 -2.97 -8.61 9.98
C ALA A 22 -2.13 -7.33 9.80
N PHE A 23 -1.38 -7.20 8.71
CA PHE A 23 -0.65 -5.97 8.39
C PHE A 23 -1.61 -4.79 8.16
N CYS A 24 -2.68 -4.98 7.40
CA CYS A 24 -3.69 -3.93 7.19
C CYS A 24 -4.33 -3.49 8.51
N PHE A 25 -4.72 -4.43 9.37
CA PHE A 25 -5.37 -4.12 10.65
C PHE A 25 -4.40 -3.46 11.64
N ALA A 26 -3.16 -3.95 11.71
CA ALA A 26 -2.11 -3.34 12.52
C ALA A 26 -1.84 -1.90 12.09
N PHE A 27 -1.80 -1.63 10.78
CA PHE A 27 -1.67 -0.27 10.25
C PHE A 27 -2.83 0.62 10.71
N VAL A 28 -4.07 0.19 10.55
CA VAL A 28 -5.25 0.98 10.97
C VAL A 28 -5.24 1.26 12.48
N LEU A 29 -5.00 0.23 13.29
CA LEU A 29 -4.94 0.39 14.75
C LEU A 29 -3.86 1.37 15.17
N LEU A 30 -2.70 1.30 14.53
CA LEU A 30 -1.56 2.11 14.91
C LEU A 30 -1.75 3.59 14.55
N PHE A 31 -2.49 3.90 13.48
CA PHE A 31 -2.89 5.27 13.15
C PHE A 31 -4.07 5.78 14.01
N GLN A 32 -4.96 4.92 14.47
CA GLN A 32 -6.04 5.33 15.38
C GLN A 32 -5.58 5.52 16.83
N PHE A 33 -4.46 4.89 17.22
CA PHE A 33 -3.98 4.89 18.61
C PHE A 33 -3.63 6.30 19.13
N PRO A 34 -2.86 7.14 18.43
CA PRO A 34 -2.50 8.48 18.90
C PRO A 34 -3.72 9.39 19.09
N ASP A 35 -4.71 9.27 18.19
CA ASP A 35 -5.92 10.08 18.22
C ASP A 35 -6.83 9.71 19.40
N ARG A 36 -6.81 8.44 19.85
CA ARG A 36 -7.56 8.00 21.03
C ARG A 36 -6.90 8.36 22.37
N VAL A 37 -5.58 8.47 22.40
CA VAL A 37 -4.80 8.68 23.63
C VAL A 37 -4.48 10.16 23.89
N GLY A 38 -4.77 11.05 22.92
CA GLY A 38 -4.60 12.50 23.09
C GLY A 38 -3.14 12.90 23.30
N LEU A 39 -2.23 12.30 22.53
CA LEU A 39 -0.79 12.55 22.68
C LEU A 39 -0.42 14.02 22.36
N PRO A 40 0.55 14.62 23.08
CA PRO A 40 1.09 15.94 22.73
C PRO A 40 1.65 15.95 21.30
N SER A 41 1.46 17.05 20.56
CA SER A 41 1.83 17.17 19.13
C SER A 41 3.26 16.74 18.79
N ARG A 42 4.22 17.01 19.68
CA ARG A 42 5.62 16.60 19.52
C ARG A 42 5.79 15.08 19.69
N ALA A 43 5.17 14.49 20.71
CA ALA A 43 5.19 13.04 20.92
C ALA A 43 4.44 12.30 19.80
N GLN A 44 3.37 12.91 19.27
CA GLN A 44 2.60 12.38 18.15
C GLN A 44 3.42 12.36 16.85
N GLN A 45 4.22 13.39 16.55
CA GLN A 45 5.14 13.37 15.40
C GLN A 45 6.20 12.26 15.52
N TRP A 46 6.81 12.08 16.70
CA TRP A 46 7.77 11.00 16.93
C TRP A 46 7.11 9.63 16.87
N PHE A 47 5.91 9.48 17.43
CA PHE A 47 5.14 8.25 17.37
C PHE A 47 4.78 7.92 15.92
N TYR A 48 4.24 8.86 15.14
CA TYR A 48 3.97 8.66 13.72
C TYR A 48 5.26 8.37 12.93
N GLY A 49 6.39 9.01 13.23
CA GLY A 49 7.66 8.67 12.59
C GLY A 49 8.10 7.23 12.84
N PHE A 50 8.01 6.76 14.08
CA PHE A 50 8.36 5.39 14.46
C PHE A 50 7.34 4.36 13.97
N ALA A 51 6.05 4.68 14.08
CA ALA A 51 4.89 3.96 13.55
C ALA A 51 5.01 3.65 12.07
N ILE A 52 5.30 4.70 11.29
CA ILE A 52 5.48 4.65 9.85
C ILE A 52 6.71 3.78 9.55
N MET A 53 7.81 3.90 10.29
CA MET A 53 8.97 3.01 10.16
C MET A 53 8.70 1.54 10.53
N ALA A 54 7.87 1.27 11.54
CA ALA A 54 7.68 -0.07 12.10
C ALA A 54 6.56 -0.87 11.41
N ILE A 55 5.50 -0.21 10.93
CA ILE A 55 4.33 -0.81 10.27
C ILE A 55 4.10 -0.10 8.93
N TRP A 56 5.16 0.18 8.18
CA TRP A 56 5.02 0.76 6.84
C TRP A 56 4.27 -0.25 5.94
N PRO A 57 3.12 0.09 5.32
CA PRO A 57 2.50 -0.73 4.30
C PRO A 57 3.34 -0.60 3.04
N SER A 58 4.45 -1.32 3.05
CA SER A 58 5.33 -1.46 1.90
C SER A 58 4.56 -2.24 0.84
N LEU A 59 4.47 -1.64 -0.35
CA LEU A 59 3.84 -2.27 -1.51
C LEU A 59 4.65 -3.50 -1.97
N VAL A 60 5.88 -3.66 -1.50
CA VAL A 60 6.81 -4.72 -1.87
C VAL A 60 6.93 -5.78 -0.78
N LEU A 61 7.27 -5.36 0.44
CA LEU A 61 7.60 -6.23 1.56
C LEU A 61 6.38 -6.96 2.12
N VAL A 62 5.20 -6.33 2.16
CA VAL A 62 3.99 -6.98 2.66
C VAL A 62 3.62 -8.16 1.74
N PRO A 63 3.50 -7.98 0.40
CA PRO A 63 3.31 -9.12 -0.49
C PRO A 63 4.44 -10.16 -0.39
N MET A 64 5.71 -9.74 -0.29
CA MET A 64 6.82 -10.68 -0.10
C MET A 64 6.69 -11.50 1.19
N ALA A 65 6.26 -10.89 2.29
CA ALA A 65 6.01 -11.58 3.55
C ALA A 65 4.85 -12.57 3.44
N MET A 66 3.77 -12.20 2.74
CA MET A 66 2.65 -13.11 2.43
C MET A 66 3.13 -14.33 1.64
N GLY A 67 3.95 -14.12 0.61
CA GLY A 67 4.55 -15.19 -0.18
C GLY A 67 5.51 -16.08 0.60
N THR A 68 6.33 -15.49 1.46
CA THR A 68 7.26 -16.21 2.34
C THR A 68 6.51 -17.07 3.36
N ALA A 69 5.40 -16.55 3.91
CA ALA A 69 4.52 -17.28 4.81
C ALA A 69 3.89 -18.49 4.11
N ALA A 70 3.38 -18.35 2.88
CA ALA A 70 2.90 -19.49 2.09
C ALA A 70 3.99 -20.56 1.90
N ALA A 71 5.19 -20.14 1.52
CA ALA A 71 6.33 -21.03 1.30
C ALA A 71 6.74 -21.80 2.58
N TYR A 72 6.59 -21.21 3.77
CA TYR A 72 6.87 -21.87 5.04
C TYR A 72 5.98 -23.10 5.26
N PHE A 73 4.67 -22.99 5.01
CA PHE A 73 3.75 -24.12 5.15
C PHE A 73 3.94 -25.16 4.03
N TRP A 74 4.39 -24.73 2.85
CA TRP A 74 4.69 -25.60 1.72
C TRP A 74 6.06 -26.30 1.81
N ARG A 75 6.94 -25.93 2.75
CA ARG A 75 8.32 -26.44 2.85
C ARG A 75 8.44 -27.97 2.91
N GLY A 76 7.46 -28.63 3.53
CA GLY A 76 7.46 -30.06 3.73
C GLY A 76 6.80 -30.85 2.58
N ILE A 77 6.44 -30.18 1.48
CA ILE A 77 5.85 -30.80 0.30
C ILE A 77 6.83 -30.64 -0.86
N SER A 78 7.08 -31.71 -1.61
CA SER A 78 7.90 -31.67 -2.81
C SER A 78 7.13 -31.03 -3.98
N LEU A 79 6.91 -29.71 -3.91
CA LEU A 79 6.27 -28.96 -5.00
C LEU A 79 7.29 -28.56 -6.07
N SER A 80 6.90 -28.74 -7.32
CA SER A 80 7.56 -28.18 -8.50
C SER A 80 7.37 -26.66 -8.56
N LEU A 81 8.21 -25.97 -9.33
CA LEU A 81 8.09 -24.50 -9.50
C LEU A 81 6.72 -24.10 -10.06
N TRP A 82 6.16 -24.91 -10.97
CA TRP A 82 4.84 -24.69 -11.55
C TRP A 82 3.72 -24.81 -10.53
N GLU A 83 3.80 -25.77 -9.60
CA GLU A 83 2.81 -25.90 -8.53
C GLU A 83 2.85 -24.69 -7.59
N TYR A 84 4.04 -24.17 -7.25
CA TYR A 84 4.15 -22.92 -6.48
C TYR A 84 3.47 -21.74 -7.19
N LEU A 85 3.68 -21.61 -8.50
CA LEU A 85 3.05 -20.55 -9.29
C LEU A 85 1.53 -20.69 -9.31
N LEU A 86 1.01 -21.90 -9.53
CA LEU A 86 -0.43 -22.15 -9.55
C LEU A 86 -1.09 -21.83 -8.22
N TRP A 87 -0.53 -22.29 -7.10
CA TRP A 87 -1.07 -21.99 -5.78
C TRP A 87 -0.92 -20.51 -5.43
N TRP A 88 0.13 -19.85 -5.91
CA TRP A 88 0.28 -18.41 -5.76
C TRP A 88 -0.75 -17.62 -6.58
N ILE A 89 -1.08 -18.03 -7.80
CA ILE A 89 -2.17 -17.42 -8.59
C ILE A 89 -3.48 -17.48 -7.80
N VAL A 90 -3.81 -18.64 -7.23
CA VAL A 90 -5.03 -18.77 -6.40
C VAL A 90 -4.96 -17.86 -5.17
N THR A 91 -3.82 -17.86 -4.47
CA THR A 91 -3.62 -17.05 -3.25
C THR A 91 -3.74 -15.55 -3.52
N SER A 92 -3.11 -15.09 -4.60
CA SER A 92 -3.06 -13.69 -5.01
C SER A 92 -4.38 -13.18 -5.57
N LEU A 93 -5.24 -14.04 -6.13
CA LEU A 93 -6.61 -13.67 -6.53
C LEU A 93 -7.54 -13.56 -5.32
N ILE A 94 -7.37 -14.37 -4.28
CA ILE A 94 -8.20 -14.30 -3.07
C ILE A 94 -8.05 -12.93 -2.37
N SER A 95 -6.84 -12.37 -2.33
CA SER A 95 -6.58 -11.09 -1.65
C SER A 95 -7.40 -9.90 -2.19
N PRO A 96 -7.38 -9.53 -3.49
CA PRO A 96 -8.16 -8.40 -4.01
C PRO A 96 -9.67 -8.68 -3.94
N PHE A 97 -10.11 -9.93 -4.13
CA PHE A 97 -11.52 -10.28 -3.93
C PHE A 97 -11.95 -10.02 -2.48
N GLY A 98 -11.17 -10.49 -1.50
CA GLY A 98 -11.42 -10.21 -0.08
C GLY A 98 -11.41 -8.71 0.21
N ALA A 99 -10.47 -7.97 -0.37
CA ALA A 99 -10.37 -6.54 -0.16
C ALA A 99 -11.56 -5.74 -0.72
N TYR A 100 -12.06 -6.12 -1.90
CA TYR A 100 -13.24 -5.52 -2.49
C TYR A 100 -14.48 -5.68 -1.60
N PHE A 101 -14.72 -6.88 -1.05
CA PHE A 101 -15.92 -7.14 -0.25
C PHE A 101 -15.81 -6.65 1.21
N VAL A 102 -14.63 -6.76 1.83
CA VAL A 102 -14.44 -6.44 3.26
C VAL A 102 -14.09 -4.97 3.46
N PHE A 103 -13.13 -4.44 2.70
CA PHE A 103 -12.64 -3.07 2.86
C PHE A 103 -13.34 -2.07 1.93
N LYS A 104 -14.18 -2.55 0.99
CA LYS A 104 -14.86 -1.73 -0.02
C LYS A 104 -13.89 -0.88 -0.86
N GLU A 105 -12.71 -1.43 -1.09
CA GLU A 105 -11.69 -0.84 -1.96
C GLU A 105 -12.19 -0.75 -3.42
N GLY A 106 -11.74 0.27 -4.15
CA GLY A 106 -12.11 0.49 -5.54
C GLY A 106 -11.59 -0.63 -6.46
N ALA A 107 -12.40 -1.06 -7.44
CA ALA A 107 -11.95 -2.08 -8.40
C ALA A 107 -10.68 -1.64 -9.17
N VAL A 108 -10.57 -0.34 -9.48
CA VAL A 108 -9.40 0.22 -10.16
C VAL A 108 -8.15 0.20 -9.27
N CYS A 109 -8.24 0.48 -7.96
CA CYS A 109 -7.07 0.44 -7.08
C CYS A 109 -6.55 -1.00 -6.94
N LEU A 110 -7.46 -1.97 -6.86
CA LEU A 110 -7.12 -3.39 -6.78
C LEU A 110 -6.47 -3.87 -8.08
N LEU A 111 -6.97 -3.42 -9.23
CA LEU A 111 -6.39 -3.74 -10.54
C LEU A 111 -4.96 -3.23 -10.68
N ILE A 112 -4.69 -1.99 -10.22
CA ILE A 112 -3.35 -1.39 -10.31
C ILE A 112 -2.40 -1.96 -9.25
N GLY A 113 -2.90 -2.29 -8.06
CA GLY A 113 -2.12 -2.90 -6.98
C GLY A 113 -1.81 -4.38 -7.22
N PHE A 114 -2.66 -5.10 -7.95
CA PHE A 114 -2.55 -6.55 -8.15
C PHE A 114 -1.24 -6.99 -8.81
N PRO A 115 -0.71 -6.36 -9.89
CA PRO A 115 0.57 -6.72 -10.47
C PRO A 115 1.72 -6.69 -9.46
N ILE A 116 1.72 -5.70 -8.57
CA ILE A 116 2.75 -5.55 -7.53
C ILE A 116 2.58 -6.67 -6.51
N LEU A 117 1.36 -6.89 -6.01
CA LEU A 117 1.06 -7.99 -5.09
C LEU A 117 1.50 -9.34 -5.68
N PHE A 118 1.19 -9.59 -6.94
CA PHE A 118 1.49 -10.83 -7.63
C PHE A 118 3.00 -11.04 -7.77
N VAL A 119 3.72 -10.07 -8.32
CA VAL A 119 5.16 -10.21 -8.60
C VAL A 119 5.98 -10.24 -7.31
N CYS A 120 5.74 -9.29 -6.40
CA CYS A 120 6.48 -9.22 -5.15
C CYS A 120 6.16 -10.42 -4.25
N GLY A 121 4.89 -10.83 -4.17
CA GLY A 121 4.55 -12.00 -3.38
C GLY A 121 5.08 -13.30 -3.99
N PHE A 122 5.11 -13.45 -5.32
CA PHE A 122 5.77 -14.60 -5.94
C PHE A 122 7.28 -14.60 -5.65
N ALA A 123 7.94 -13.44 -5.70
CA ALA A 123 9.34 -13.30 -5.29
C ALA A 123 9.54 -13.73 -3.83
N GLY A 124 8.60 -13.40 -2.93
CA GLY A 124 8.55 -13.89 -1.56
C GLY A 124 8.42 -15.41 -1.46
N VAL A 125 7.58 -16.05 -2.29
CA VAL A 125 7.47 -17.51 -2.35
C VAL A 125 8.79 -18.16 -2.76
N LEU A 126 9.46 -17.61 -3.78
CA LEU A 126 10.77 -18.10 -4.23
C LEU A 126 11.84 -17.93 -3.17
N LEU A 127 11.88 -16.76 -2.52
CA LEU A 127 12.79 -16.48 -1.42
C LEU A 127 12.56 -17.45 -0.26
N GLY A 128 11.31 -17.65 0.16
CA GLY A 128 10.94 -18.62 1.19
C GLY A 128 11.33 -20.04 0.81
N ARG A 129 11.13 -20.45 -0.45
CA ARG A 129 11.57 -21.76 -0.95
C ARG A 129 13.08 -21.95 -0.83
N LEU A 130 13.87 -20.92 -1.16
CA LEU A 130 15.33 -20.96 -1.03
C LEU A 130 15.76 -21.02 0.44
N LEU A 131 15.19 -20.15 1.28
CA LEU A 131 15.44 -20.07 2.72
C LEU A 131 15.17 -21.40 3.44
N PHE A 132 14.00 -22.00 3.20
CA PHE A 132 13.58 -23.21 3.92
C PHE A 132 14.14 -24.51 3.32
N LYS A 133 14.66 -24.47 2.09
CA LYS A 133 15.36 -25.61 1.47
C LYS A 133 16.85 -25.62 1.79
N ALA A 134 17.45 -24.47 2.06
CA ALA A 134 18.84 -24.36 2.47
C ALA A 134 19.04 -24.97 3.87
N LYS A 135 19.89 -26.00 3.98
CA LYS A 135 20.32 -26.56 5.27
C LYS A 135 21.42 -25.72 5.93
N THR A 136 21.94 -24.73 5.22
CA THR A 136 23.12 -23.94 5.62
C THR A 136 22.66 -22.62 6.25
N ALA A 137 23.04 -22.38 7.51
CA ALA A 137 22.68 -21.17 8.26
C ALA A 137 23.11 -19.85 7.57
N THR A 138 24.12 -19.91 6.69
CA THR A 138 24.71 -18.76 5.98
C THR A 138 23.72 -18.02 5.08
N ILE A 139 22.78 -18.74 4.43
CA ILE A 139 21.76 -18.12 3.56
C ILE A 139 20.66 -17.44 4.40
N ASN A 140 20.31 -18.01 5.55
CA ASN A 140 19.31 -17.41 6.43
C ASN A 140 19.83 -16.14 7.11
N LEU A 141 21.14 -16.07 7.40
CA LEU A 141 21.76 -14.92 8.04
C LEU A 141 21.94 -13.72 7.08
N SER A 142 22.08 -13.95 5.77
CA SER A 142 22.29 -12.89 4.77
C SER A 142 20.99 -12.25 4.27
N VAL A 143 19.86 -12.94 4.35
CA VAL A 143 18.56 -12.40 3.92
C VAL A 143 18.03 -11.34 4.90
N LEU A 144 18.28 -11.50 6.20
CA LEU A 144 17.85 -10.55 7.22
C LEU A 144 18.39 -9.12 7.00
N PRO A 145 19.72 -8.90 6.80
CA PRO A 145 20.23 -7.56 6.51
C PRO A 145 19.78 -7.02 5.16
N VAL A 146 19.58 -7.86 4.13
CA VAL A 146 19.04 -7.41 2.83
C VAL A 146 17.60 -6.91 2.99
N LEU A 147 16.75 -7.62 3.73
CA LEU A 147 15.39 -7.18 4.04
C LEU A 147 15.39 -5.87 4.84
N LEU A 148 16.30 -5.73 5.82
CA LEU A 148 16.46 -4.50 6.60
C LEU A 148 16.91 -3.32 5.72
N ILE A 149 17.83 -3.53 4.77
CA ILE A 149 18.25 -2.47 3.84
C ILE A 149 17.10 -2.11 2.90
N ALA A 150 16.34 -3.09 2.41
CA ALA A 150 15.19 -2.86 1.55
C ALA A 150 14.10 -2.03 2.25
N THR A 151 13.81 -2.31 3.54
CA THR A 151 12.83 -1.52 4.32
C THR A 151 13.29 -0.06 4.49
N LEU A 152 14.57 0.14 4.82
CA LEU A 152 15.15 1.48 5.00
C LEU A 152 15.22 2.27 3.68
N ALA A 153 15.56 1.60 2.58
CA ALA A 153 15.63 2.22 1.27
C ALA A 153 14.24 2.65 0.77
N GLU A 154 13.22 1.80 0.92
CA GLU A 154 11.85 2.12 0.50
C GLU A 154 11.29 3.32 1.29
N GLY A 155 11.50 3.36 2.61
CA GLY A 155 11.09 4.49 3.43
C GLY A 155 11.76 5.81 3.03
N LYS A 156 13.01 5.78 2.55
CA LYS A 156 13.73 6.97 2.09
C LYS A 156 13.30 7.44 0.70
N MET A 157 12.91 6.51 -0.20
CA MET A 157 12.49 6.84 -1.56
C MET A 157 11.11 7.50 -1.61
N ARG A 158 10.25 7.24 -0.62
CA ARG A 158 8.91 7.81 -0.51
C ARG A 158 8.96 9.16 0.22
N GLN A 159 9.53 10.17 -0.43
CA GLN A 159 9.34 11.54 0.04
C GLN A 159 7.91 11.97 -0.31
N ASP A 160 7.10 12.22 0.71
CA ASP A 160 5.85 12.98 0.57
C ASP A 160 6.23 14.41 0.20
N GLN A 161 6.53 14.60 -1.09
CA GLN A 161 6.83 15.90 -1.64
C GLN A 161 5.50 16.65 -1.75
N ARG A 162 5.07 17.27 -0.65
CA ARG A 162 4.13 18.39 -0.74
C ARG A 162 4.86 19.55 -1.39
N HIS A 163 4.84 19.55 -2.72
CA HIS A 163 5.27 20.71 -3.49
C HIS A 163 4.25 21.83 -3.28
N VAL A 164 4.58 22.74 -2.37
CA VAL A 164 3.88 24.01 -2.26
C VAL A 164 4.55 24.95 -3.25
N VAL A 165 3.84 25.28 -4.32
CA VAL A 165 4.26 26.31 -5.27
C VAL A 165 3.65 27.62 -4.78
N GLU A 166 4.51 28.54 -4.36
CA GLU A 166 4.11 29.89 -3.97
C GLU A 166 4.65 30.88 -4.99
N ASP A 167 3.76 31.68 -5.57
CA ASP A 167 4.12 32.80 -6.43
C ASP A 167 3.58 34.09 -5.82
N ARG A 168 4.33 35.19 -5.96
CA ARG A 168 3.99 36.49 -5.37
C ARG A 168 4.17 37.59 -6.39
N ILE A 169 3.12 38.37 -6.58
CA ILE A 169 3.16 39.58 -7.39
C ILE A 169 2.80 40.79 -6.54
N LEU A 170 3.62 41.84 -6.63
CA LEU A 170 3.34 43.11 -5.94
C LEU A 170 2.42 43.97 -6.81
N ILE A 171 1.19 44.16 -6.37
CA ILE A 171 0.22 45.05 -7.02
C ILE A 171 0.13 46.34 -6.20
N LYS A 172 0.44 47.48 -6.83
CA LYS A 172 0.35 48.80 -6.20
C LYS A 172 -1.10 49.34 -6.28
N ALA A 173 -2.04 48.63 -5.67
CA ALA A 173 -3.45 49.02 -5.60
C ALA A 173 -4.06 48.64 -4.24
N PRO A 174 -5.16 49.29 -3.80
CA PRO A 174 -5.88 48.90 -2.59
C PRO A 174 -6.42 47.46 -2.69
N ALA A 175 -6.39 46.72 -1.58
CA ALA A 175 -6.86 45.33 -1.54
C ALA A 175 -8.30 45.16 -2.04
N SER A 176 -9.17 46.15 -1.81
CA SER A 176 -10.56 46.17 -2.27
C SER A 176 -10.71 46.19 -3.79
N GLU A 177 -9.76 46.77 -4.53
CA GLU A 177 -9.75 46.73 -6.00
C GLU A 177 -9.22 45.39 -6.52
N VAL A 178 -8.16 44.88 -5.89
CA VAL A 178 -7.52 43.62 -6.29
C VAL A 178 -8.46 42.44 -6.10
N TRP A 179 -9.26 42.43 -5.04
CA TRP A 179 -10.16 41.32 -4.70
C TRP A 179 -11.20 41.04 -5.79
N ASN A 180 -11.60 42.06 -6.57
CA ASN A 180 -12.53 41.90 -7.69
C ASN A 180 -11.96 41.05 -8.83
N TYR A 181 -10.63 40.87 -8.88
CA TYR A 181 -9.92 40.13 -9.91
C TYR A 181 -9.37 38.77 -9.42
N VAL A 182 -9.49 38.47 -8.12
CA VAL A 182 -9.08 37.18 -7.55
C VAL A 182 -10.19 36.17 -7.82
N VAL A 183 -9.97 35.28 -8.78
CA VAL A 183 -10.91 34.23 -9.13
C VAL A 183 -10.57 32.96 -8.36
N SER A 184 -11.46 32.52 -7.48
CA SER A 184 -11.46 31.16 -6.96
C SER A 184 -12.61 30.38 -7.59
N PHE A 185 -12.36 29.11 -7.92
CA PHE A 185 -13.46 28.21 -8.21
C PHE A 185 -14.18 27.87 -6.90
N PRO A 186 -15.52 27.87 -6.87
CA PRO A 186 -16.24 27.33 -5.72
C PRO A 186 -15.89 25.85 -5.53
N SER A 187 -16.00 25.38 -4.29
CA SER A 187 -15.90 23.96 -3.96
C SER A 187 -16.84 23.12 -4.85
N ILE A 188 -16.38 21.96 -5.30
CA ILE A 188 -17.23 21.03 -6.05
C ILE A 188 -18.08 20.27 -5.04
N ASP A 189 -19.26 20.80 -4.76
CA ASP A 189 -20.18 20.21 -3.75
C ASP A 189 -21.05 19.09 -4.34
N ILE A 190 -21.01 18.90 -5.66
CA ILE A 190 -21.79 17.88 -6.36
C ILE A 190 -21.05 16.56 -6.33
N ALA A 191 -21.73 15.50 -5.90
CA ALA A 191 -21.16 14.17 -5.93
C ALA A 191 -20.80 13.77 -7.38
N PRO A 192 -19.62 13.18 -7.62
CA PRO A 192 -19.20 12.79 -8.95
C PRO A 192 -20.15 11.73 -9.51
N ASN A 193 -20.69 11.95 -10.72
CA ASN A 193 -21.62 11.02 -11.36
C ASN A 193 -20.98 10.18 -12.49
N TYR A 194 -19.65 10.18 -12.59
CA TYR A 194 -18.96 9.44 -13.64
C TYR A 194 -18.80 7.96 -13.28
N TRP A 195 -18.86 7.10 -14.31
CA TRP A 195 -18.65 5.66 -14.15
C TRP A 195 -17.27 5.33 -13.54
N LEU A 196 -16.25 6.16 -13.79
CA LEU A 196 -14.91 5.99 -13.20
C LEU A 196 -14.94 6.10 -11.67
N ASN A 197 -15.76 7.01 -11.12
CA ASN A 197 -15.91 7.15 -9.67
C ASN A 197 -16.67 5.97 -9.08
N ALA A 198 -17.64 5.41 -9.82
CA ALA A 198 -18.33 4.19 -9.41
C ALA A 198 -17.41 2.96 -9.34
N VAL A 199 -16.34 2.91 -10.14
CA VAL A 199 -15.32 1.84 -10.07
C VAL A 199 -14.16 2.15 -9.12
N GLY A 200 -14.23 3.27 -8.38
CA GLY A 200 -13.34 3.61 -7.27
C GLY A 200 -12.21 4.60 -7.58
N LEU A 201 -12.30 5.35 -8.68
CA LEU A 201 -11.39 6.47 -8.92
C LEU A 201 -11.77 7.67 -8.02
N PRO A 202 -10.85 8.25 -7.23
CA PRO A 202 -11.16 9.43 -6.42
C PRO A 202 -11.48 10.65 -7.31
N SER A 203 -12.41 11.49 -6.86
CA SER A 203 -12.72 12.76 -7.55
C SER A 203 -11.98 13.92 -6.91
N PRO A 204 -11.44 14.87 -7.71
CA PRO A 204 -10.94 16.12 -7.18
C PRO A 204 -12.09 16.90 -6.52
N LEU A 205 -11.82 17.47 -5.35
CA LEU A 205 -12.79 18.26 -4.57
C LEU A 205 -12.59 19.77 -4.74
N ALA A 206 -11.39 20.19 -5.13
CA ALA A 206 -11.02 21.58 -5.35
C ALA A 206 -9.86 21.69 -6.35
N THR A 207 -9.81 22.80 -7.09
CA THR A 207 -8.67 23.19 -7.93
C THR A 207 -8.45 24.69 -7.85
N THR A 208 -7.20 25.14 -7.93
CA THR A 208 -6.84 26.53 -8.18
C THR A 208 -6.81 26.80 -9.68
N CYS A 209 -6.79 28.07 -10.09
CA CYS A 209 -6.71 28.46 -11.50
C CYS A 209 -6.04 29.81 -11.66
N GLN A 210 -5.41 30.03 -12.82
CA GLN A 210 -4.82 31.32 -13.17
C GLN A 210 -5.86 32.42 -13.50
N GLY A 211 -7.11 32.09 -13.83
CA GLY A 211 -8.15 33.11 -14.08
C GLY A 211 -9.51 32.58 -14.57
N ALA A 212 -10.55 33.42 -14.52
CA ALA A 212 -11.92 33.11 -14.96
C ALA A 212 -12.10 33.28 -16.48
N PHE A 213 -11.36 32.53 -17.30
CA PHE A 213 -11.55 32.56 -18.75
C PHE A 213 -11.30 31.20 -19.40
N VAL A 214 -11.90 30.98 -20.59
CA VAL A 214 -11.74 29.75 -21.36
C VAL A 214 -10.28 29.63 -21.83
N GLY A 215 -9.61 28.54 -21.43
CA GLY A 215 -8.19 28.31 -21.73
C GLY A 215 -7.22 28.69 -20.60
N ALA A 216 -7.72 29.15 -19.45
CA ALA A 216 -6.89 29.36 -18.27
C ALA A 216 -6.25 28.04 -17.79
N ALA A 217 -4.96 28.09 -17.43
CA ALA A 217 -4.26 26.94 -16.87
C ALA A 217 -4.78 26.59 -15.48
N ARG A 218 -4.71 25.30 -15.15
CA ARG A 218 -5.05 24.73 -13.83
C ARG A 218 -3.86 24.84 -12.89
#